data_AF-A0AAW8AYY2-F1
#
_entry.id   AF-A0AAW8AYY2-F1
#
_cell.length_a   1.000
_cell.length_b   1.000
_cell.length_c   1.000
_cell.angle_alpha   90.00
_cell.angle_beta   90.00
_cell.angle_gamma   90.00
#
_symmetry.space_group_name_H-M   'P 1'
#
loop_
_entity.id
_entity.type
_entity.pdbx_description
1 polymer ?
#
loop_
_entity_poly.entity_id
_entity_poly.type
_entity_poly.pdbx_seq_one_letter_code
_entity_poly.pdbx_strand_id
1 'polypeptide(L)' 'YQIQPKQSHYESLEVDEFWTFVGNKNNKQWLIYAYHRETGEIVAYVWGKRDLATVQRLKTKLKQLGIHYTRIASDHW' A
#
# COMPACT_ATOMS: atom_id res chain seq x y z
N TYR A 1 -10.36 -7.35 6.70
CA TYR A 1 -10.67 -6.84 5.35
C TYR A 1 -9.53 -7.16 4.41
N GLN A 2 -9.82 -7.91 3.34
CA GLN A 2 -8.89 -8.16 2.24
C GLN A 2 -9.45 -7.42 1.04
N ILE A 3 -8.65 -6.52 0.45
CA ILE A 3 -9.01 -5.92 -0.83
C ILE A 3 -8.60 -6.91 -1.91
N GLN A 4 -9.53 -7.20 -2.80
CA GLN A 4 -9.25 -7.95 -4.01
C GLN A 4 -9.02 -6.95 -5.12
N PRO A 5 -7.82 -6.91 -5.71
CA PRO A 5 -7.56 -6.04 -6.84
C PRO A 5 -8.41 -6.51 -8.02
N LYS A 6 -9.05 -5.58 -8.73
CA LYS A 6 -9.87 -5.87 -9.91
C LYS A 6 -9.02 -6.22 -11.13
N GLN A 7 -7.75 -5.81 -11.13
CA GLN A 7 -6.82 -6.03 -12.22
C GLN A 7 -5.56 -6.72 -11.71
N SER A 8 -4.99 -7.58 -12.54
CA SER A 8 -3.73 -8.26 -12.24
C SER A 8 -2.51 -7.46 -12.72
N HIS A 9 -2.73 -6.49 -13.61
CA HIS A 9 -1.69 -5.64 -14.18
C HIS A 9 -2.09 -4.17 -14.04
N TYR A 10 -1.16 -3.35 -13.55
CA TYR A 10 -1.31 -1.90 -13.43
C TYR A 10 -0.12 -1.20 -14.06
N GLU A 11 -0.33 -0.16 -14.88
CA GLU A 11 0.79 0.55 -15.49
C GLU A 11 1.57 1.37 -14.46
N SER A 12 0.86 2.08 -13.59
CA SER A 12 1.46 2.92 -12.56
C SER A 12 0.80 2.74 -11.18
N LEU A 13 1.56 2.28 -10.20
CA LEU A 13 1.11 2.24 -8.80
C LEU A 13 1.77 3.36 -8.02
N GLU A 14 0.95 4.08 -7.26
CA GLU A 14 1.39 5.05 -6.27
C GLU A 14 1.37 4.39 -4.89
N VAL A 15 2.47 4.49 -4.17
CA VAL A 15 2.60 4.04 -2.78
C VAL A 15 2.66 5.26 -1.89
N ASP A 16 1.72 5.33 -0.95
CA ASP A 16 1.61 6.41 0.01
C ASP A 16 1.56 5.85 1.44
N GLU A 17 2.02 6.68 2.38
CA GLU A 17 2.08 6.39 3.81
C GLU A 17 1.23 7.39 4.59
N PHE A 18 0.27 6.87 5.35
CA PHE A 18 -0.52 7.67 6.27
C PHE A 18 -0.40 7.11 7.68
N TRP A 19 -0.50 7.97 8.68
CA TRP A 19 -0.54 7.55 10.08
C TRP A 19 -1.83 8.00 10.74
N THR A 20 -2.43 7.12 11.52
CA THR A 20 -3.64 7.42 12.29
C THR A 20 -3.55 6.83 13.68
N PHE A 21 -4.39 7.33 14.58
CA PHE A 21 -4.51 6.81 15.93
C PHE A 21 -5.68 5.84 16.00
N VAL A 22 -5.41 4.59 16.37
CA VAL A 22 -6.45 3.56 16.47
C VAL A 22 -6.88 3.41 17.93
N GLY A 23 -8.10 3.87 18.24
CA GLY A 23 -8.73 3.78 19.55
C GLY A 23 -8.20 4.76 20.61
N ASN A 24 -6.87 4.91 20.72
CA ASN A 24 -6.22 5.83 21.67
C ASN A 24 -5.13 6.65 20.97
N LYS A 25 -4.95 7.91 21.38
CA LYS A 25 -3.91 8.84 20.87
C LYS A 25 -2.48 8.33 21.10
N ASN A 26 -2.27 7.36 21.99
CA ASN A 26 -0.95 6.73 22.17
C ASN A 26 -0.68 5.60 21.17
N ASN A 27 -1.69 5.14 20.43
CA ASN A 27 -1.55 4.03 19.48
C ASN A 27 -1.45 4.55 18.04
N LYS A 28 -0.29 5.12 17.71
CA LYS A 28 0.01 5.59 16.35
C LYS A 28 0.29 4.40 15.44
N GLN A 29 -0.59 4.18 14.47
CA GLN A 29 -0.46 3.13 13.47
C GLN A 29 -0.12 3.74 12.12
N TRP A 30 0.83 3.14 11.40
CA TRP A 30 1.15 3.50 10.03
C TRP A 30 0.41 2.57 9.08
N LEU A 31 -0.24 3.15 8.09
CA LEU A 31 -0.89 2.49 6.97
C LEU A 31 -0.07 2.84 5.73
N ILE A 32 0.50 1.83 5.10
CA ILE A 32 1.12 1.98 3.79
C ILE A 32 0.21 1.28 2.78
N TYR A 33 -0.17 1.97 1.73
CA TYR A 33 -1.05 1.44 0.71
C TYR A 33 -0.51 1.72 -0.69
N ALA A 34 -0.74 0.76 -1.58
CA ALA A 34 -0.54 0.89 -3.01
C ALA A 34 -1.90 1.17 -3.64
N TYR A 35 -2.02 2.27 -4.36
CA TYR A 35 -3.21 2.63 -5.10
C TYR A 35 -2.87 2.94 -6.55
N HIS A 36 -3.84 2.71 -7.42
CA HIS A 36 -3.73 3.03 -8.83
C HIS A 36 -4.41 4.37 -9.10
N ARG A 37 -3.65 5.38 -9.51
CA ARG A 37 -4.15 6.76 -9.67
C ARG A 37 -5.22 6.86 -10.75
N GLU A 38 -5.07 6.12 -11.85
CA GLU A 38 -5.98 6.23 -13.00
C GLU A 38 -7.35 5.65 -12.72
N THR A 39 -7.42 4.56 -11.94
CA THR A 39 -8.69 3.89 -11.60
C THR A 39 -9.22 4.29 -10.22
N GLY A 40 -8.41 4.97 -9.41
CA GLY A 40 -8.73 5.32 -8.02
C GLY A 40 -8.84 4.09 -7.11
N GLU A 41 -8.28 2.94 -7.49
CA GLU A 41 -8.42 1.69 -6.76
C GLU A 41 -7.25 1.46 -5.82
N ILE A 42 -7.54 1.07 -4.58
CA ILE A 42 -6.52 0.60 -3.64
C ILE A 42 -6.25 -0.87 -3.93
N VAL A 43 -5.05 -1.18 -4.40
CA VAL A 43 -4.65 -2.53 -4.81
C VAL A 43 -4.27 -3.38 -3.61
N ALA A 44 -3.50 -2.81 -2.68
CA ALA A 44 -3.11 -3.48 -1.46
C ALA A 44 -2.78 -2.45 -0.37
N TYR A 45 -2.95 -2.84 0.89
CA TYR A 45 -2.46 -2.07 2.02
C TYR A 45 -1.92 -2.98 3.12
N VAL A 46 -1.06 -2.40 3.95
CA VAL A 46 -0.47 -3.02 5.13
C VAL A 46 -0.43 -2.04 6.30
N TRP A 47 -0.75 -2.53 7.49
CA TRP A 47 -0.63 -1.79 8.73
C TRP A 47 0.67 -2.18 9.43
N GLY A 48 1.35 -1.21 10.05
CA GLY A 48 2.60 -1.45 10.74
C GLY A 48 3.20 -0.21 11.38
N LYS A 49 4.54 -0.20 11.41
CA LYS A 49 5.38 0.95 11.79
C LYS A 49 5.94 1.60 10.52
N ARG A 50 6.40 2.85 10.59
CA ARG A 50 7.17 3.50 9.51
C ARG A 50 8.55 2.89 9.42
N ASP A 51 8.63 1.78 8.70
CA ASP A 51 9.87 1.04 8.49
C ASP A 51 9.86 0.46 7.07
N LEU A 52 11.05 0.35 6.47
CA LEU A 52 11.29 -0.35 5.22
C LEU A 52 10.74 -1.78 5.26
N ALA A 53 10.72 -2.41 6.44
CA ALA A 53 10.10 -3.72 6.63
C ALA A 53 8.60 -3.73 6.26
N THR A 54 7.87 -2.66 6.56
CA THR A 54 6.44 -2.53 6.23
C THR A 54 6.26 -2.35 4.71
N VAL A 55 7.12 -1.57 4.06
CA VAL A 55 7.13 -1.43 2.59
C VAL A 55 7.46 -2.77 1.91
N GLN A 56 8.43 -3.52 2.43
CA GLN A 56 8.79 -4.84 1.91
C GLN A 56 7.64 -5.83 2.05
N ARG A 57 6.87 -5.76 3.16
CA ARG A 57 5.64 -6.52 3.35
C ARG A 57 4.59 -6.17 2.30
N LEU A 58 4.41 -4.89 1.97
CA LEU A 58 3.50 -4.47 0.90
C LEU A 58 3.91 -5.05 -0.46
N LYS A 59 5.19 -4.94 -0.83
CA LYS A 59 5.72 -5.53 -2.07
C LYS A 59 5.52 -7.05 -2.13
N THR A 60 5.78 -7.73 -1.01
CA THR A 60 5.57 -9.18 -0.90
C THR A 60 4.09 -9.52 -1.08
N LYS A 61 3.20 -8.73 -0.48
CA LYS A 61 1.75 -8.90 -0.61
C LYS A 61 1.27 -8.69 -2.04
N LEU A 62 1.78 -7.67 -2.74
CA LEU A 62 1.49 -7.45 -4.17
C LEU A 62 1.92 -8.66 -5.01
N LYS A 63 3.12 -9.21 -4.75
CA LYS A 63 3.60 -10.42 -5.43
C LYS A 63 2.74 -11.65 -5.12
N GLN A 64 2.31 -11.82 -3.87
CA GLN A 64 1.39 -12.90 -3.47
C GLN A 64 0.01 -12.79 -4.11
N LEU A 65 -0.46 -11.56 -4.34
CA LEU A 65 -1.71 -11.29 -5.04
C LEU A 65 -1.59 -11.46 -6.57
N GLY A 66 -0.40 -11.76 -7.09
CA GLY A 66 -0.16 -11.87 -8.53
C GLY A 66 -0.26 -10.52 -9.26
N ILE A 67 0.00 -9.43 -8.55
CA ILE A 67 -0.07 -8.08 -9.11
C ILE A 67 1.25 -7.76 -9.82
N HIS A 68 1.14 -7.43 -11.09
CA HIS A 68 2.21 -6.89 -11.90
C HIS A 68 2.05 -5.38 -12.02
N TYR A 69 3.15 -4.65 -11.85
CA TYR A 69 3.18 -3.20 -12.04
C TYR A 69 4.40 -2.79 -12.84
N THR A 70 4.23 -1.84 -13.75
CA THR A 70 5.31 -1.37 -14.63
C THR A 70 6.10 -0.25 -13.95
N ARG A 71 5.42 0.67 -13.28
CA ARG A 71 6.04 1.77 -12.53
C ARG A 71 5.49 1.82 -11.11
N ILE A 72 6.37 2.05 -10.15
CA ILE A 72 5.99 2.36 -8.77
C ILE A 72 6.52 3.74 -8.43
N ALA A 73 5.62 4.66 -8.08
CA ALA A 73 5.96 5.97 -7.56
C ALA A 73 5.73 5.95 -6.04
N SER A 74 6.72 6.44 -5.30
CA SER A 74 6.59 6.71 -3.87
C SER A 74 7.09 8.12 -3.71
N ASP A 75 6.20 9.02 -3.29
CA ASP A 75 6.55 10.43 -3.15
C ASP A 75 7.58 10.56 -2.02
N HIS A 76 8.83 10.85 -2.38
CA HIS A 76 9.82 11.41 -1.48
C HIS A 76 9.56 12.92 -1.48
N TRP A 77 8.94 13.41 -0.40
CA TRP A 77 9.05 14.82 -0.05
C TRP A 77 10.41 15.09 0.59
#